data_AF-A0A2M8GNF1-F1
#
_entry.id   AF-A0A2M8GNF1-F1
#
_cell.length_a   1.000
_cell.length_b   1.000
_cell.length_c   1.000
_cell.angle_alpha   90.00
_cell.angle_beta   90.00
_cell.angle_gamma   90.00
#
_symmetry.space_group_name_H-M   'P 1'
#
loop_
_entity.id
_entity.type
_entity.pdbx_description
1 polymer ?
#
loop_
_entity_poly.entity_id
_entity_poly.type
_entity_poly.pdbx_seq_one_letter_code
_entity_poly.pdbx_strand_id
1 'polypeptide(L)'
;MREPNDIIKKLNGYHGIGRGVLLLLHNQILTKEEFILYEAILSFASWDKEKKVSYGVIDLTQEEIEWLLNVSSGYVSKLKEGLIEKGFWRINKNKKIEVVGFELIETSVLSRITKNSKVVDYYDYIAHKQNEFASEQKLIAHKQTNISKENTDNQPQKFAHKQTVSSISDISSYKDRCNSLKSEEEYKKIKEEMGFSSLTIEDMKWIDTNVHENSTVSS
;
A
#
# COMPACT_ATOMS: atom_id res chain seq x y z
N MET A 1 -5.22 -11.85 31.86
CA MET A 1 -4.13 -12.74 31.40
C MET A 1 -4.77 -13.73 30.45
N ARG A 2 -4.24 -13.91 29.24
CA ARG A 2 -4.79 -14.91 28.30
C ARG A 2 -4.58 -16.30 28.89
N GLU A 3 -5.40 -17.29 28.54
CA GLU A 3 -5.13 -18.64 29.02
C GLU A 3 -3.77 -19.10 28.46
N PRO A 4 -2.87 -19.68 29.29
CA PRO A 4 -1.56 -20.17 28.83
C PRO A 4 -1.65 -21.08 27.61
N ASN A 5 -2.78 -21.79 27.47
CA ASN A 5 -3.10 -22.67 26.35
C ASN A 5 -3.07 -21.97 24.98
N ASP A 6 -3.41 -20.69 24.89
CA ASP A 6 -3.45 -19.98 23.60
C ASP A 6 -2.06 -19.66 23.06
N ILE A 7 -1.12 -19.32 23.95
CA ILE A 7 0.28 -19.08 23.57
C ILE A 7 0.94 -20.40 23.18
N ILE A 8 0.71 -21.46 23.96
CA ILE A 8 1.24 -22.81 23.68
C ILE A 8 0.75 -23.32 22.32
N LYS A 9 -0.52 -23.11 21.97
CA LYS A 9 -1.04 -23.46 20.64
C LYS A 9 -0.27 -22.75 19.52
N LYS A 10 0.02 -21.45 19.67
CA LYS A 10 0.81 -20.69 18.69
C LYS A 10 2.26 -21.17 18.60
N LEU A 11 2.86 -21.58 19.71
CA LEU A 11 4.21 -22.14 19.76
C LEU A 11 4.37 -23.44 18.97
N ASN A 12 3.29 -24.22 18.82
CA ASN A 12 3.30 -25.43 18.00
C ASN A 12 3.14 -25.14 16.50
N GLY A 13 2.98 -23.88 16.10
CA GLY A 13 2.86 -23.45 14.71
C GLY A 13 4.22 -23.27 14.02
N TYR A 14 4.16 -23.03 12.70
CA TYR A 14 5.33 -22.64 11.91
C TYR A 14 5.24 -21.16 11.51
N HIS A 15 6.33 -20.43 11.67
CA HIS A 15 6.48 -19.06 11.18
C HIS A 15 7.62 -19.00 10.16
N GLY A 16 7.29 -18.61 8.93
CA GLY A 16 8.29 -18.43 7.88
C GLY A 16 9.04 -17.12 8.07
N ILE A 17 10.36 -17.19 8.16
CA ILE A 17 11.22 -16.00 8.30
C ILE A 17 11.71 -15.55 6.93
N GLY A 18 11.47 -14.28 6.60
CA GLY A 18 12.04 -13.66 5.41
C GLY A 18 13.55 -13.49 5.56
N ARG A 19 14.35 -14.02 4.61
CA ARG A 19 15.83 -13.93 4.66
C ARG A 19 16.36 -12.50 4.75
N GLY A 20 15.61 -11.52 4.22
CA GLY A 20 15.98 -10.10 4.29
C GLY A 20 16.11 -9.57 5.71
N VAL A 21 15.40 -10.17 6.67
CA VAL A 21 15.47 -9.76 8.09
C VAL A 21 16.84 -10.09 8.69
N LEU A 22 17.52 -11.14 8.22
CA LEU A 22 18.88 -11.48 8.67
C LEU A 22 19.90 -10.38 8.36
N LEU A 23 19.60 -9.47 7.43
CA LEU A 23 20.46 -8.32 7.15
C LEU A 23 20.50 -7.32 8.31
N LEU A 24 19.47 -7.29 9.17
CA LEU A 24 19.46 -6.47 10.39
C LEU A 24 20.56 -6.90 11.36
N LEU A 25 20.80 -8.22 11.47
CA LEU A 25 21.92 -8.77 12.25
C LEU A 25 23.26 -8.53 11.55
N HIS A 26 23.35 -8.88 10.27
CA HIS A 26 24.58 -8.76 9.50
C HIS A 26 25.14 -7.33 9.52
N ASN A 27 24.25 -6.34 9.36
CA ASN A 27 24.61 -4.92 9.33
C ASN A 27 24.71 -4.30 10.73
N GLN A 28 24.58 -5.10 11.80
CA GLN A 28 24.65 -4.65 13.19
C GLN A 28 23.69 -3.50 13.49
N ILE A 29 22.47 -3.64 12.99
CA ILE A 29 21.36 -2.71 13.22
C ILE A 29 20.64 -3.13 14.50
N LEU A 30 20.34 -4.42 14.58
CA LEU A 30 19.89 -5.08 15.80
C LEU A 30 21.04 -5.89 16.39
N THR A 31 21.14 -5.87 17.71
CA THR A 31 21.91 -6.85 18.47
C THR A 31 21.28 -8.23 18.32
N LYS A 32 22.00 -9.29 18.71
CA LYS A 32 21.46 -10.66 18.65
C LYS A 32 20.20 -10.79 19.50
N GLU A 33 20.23 -10.16 20.67
CA GLU A 33 19.18 -10.16 21.67
C GLU A 33 17.95 -9.40 21.18
N GLU A 34 18.13 -8.19 20.63
CA GLU A 34 17.04 -7.41 20.04
C GLU A 34 16.42 -8.13 18.83
N PHE A 35 17.25 -8.79 18.01
CA PHE A 35 16.77 -9.54 16.86
C PHE A 35 15.92 -10.75 17.28
N ILE A 36 16.37 -11.51 18.28
CA ILE A 36 15.59 -12.64 18.81
C ILE A 36 14.25 -12.15 19.35
N LEU A 37 14.23 -11.07 20.13
CA LEU A 37 13.00 -10.47 20.63
C LEU A 37 12.10 -10.01 19.47
N TYR A 38 12.66 -9.31 18.49
CA TYR A 38 11.93 -8.82 17.33
C TYR A 38 11.25 -9.96 16.57
N GLU A 39 12.00 -10.99 16.18
CA GLU A 39 11.50 -12.15 15.42
C GLU A 39 10.51 -13.01 16.20
N ALA A 40 10.81 -13.28 17.48
CA ALA A 40 9.93 -14.07 18.33
C ALA A 40 8.56 -13.39 18.41
N ILE A 41 8.53 -12.09 18.66
CA ILE A 41 7.29 -11.35 18.84
C ILE A 41 6.56 -11.08 17.51
N LEU A 42 7.30 -10.93 16.42
CA LEU A 42 6.74 -10.82 15.07
C LEU A 42 5.86 -12.04 14.73
N SER A 43 6.28 -13.23 15.17
CA SER A 43 5.53 -14.48 15.00
C SER A 43 4.15 -14.47 15.70
N PHE A 44 3.96 -13.58 16.69
CA PHE A 44 2.71 -13.45 17.45
C PHE A 44 1.87 -12.23 17.05
N ALA A 45 2.38 -11.36 16.19
CA ALA A 45 1.64 -10.21 15.67
C ALA A 45 0.45 -10.64 14.79
N SER A 46 -0.57 -9.80 14.68
CA SER A 46 -1.72 -10.09 13.81
C SER A 46 -1.35 -9.86 12.34
N TRP A 47 -1.42 -10.92 11.54
CA TRP A 47 -1.22 -10.88 10.08
C TRP A 47 -2.52 -10.68 9.30
N ASP A 48 -3.64 -10.46 10.00
CA ASP A 48 -4.94 -10.27 9.40
C ASP A 48 -5.11 -8.84 8.86
N LYS A 49 -4.92 -8.67 7.54
CA LYS A 49 -5.02 -7.39 6.83
C LYS A 49 -6.42 -6.78 6.85
N GLU A 50 -7.46 -7.59 7.03
CA GLU A 50 -8.83 -7.10 7.09
C GLU A 50 -9.08 -6.36 8.42
N LYS A 51 -8.34 -6.74 9.46
CA LYS A 51 -8.40 -6.08 10.77
C LYS A 51 -7.42 -4.92 10.87
N LYS A 52 -7.75 -3.81 10.21
CA LYS A 52 -6.95 -2.54 10.19
C LYS A 52 -6.47 -2.07 11.57
N VAL A 53 -7.21 -2.34 12.64
CA VAL A 53 -6.86 -1.92 14.01
C VAL A 53 -5.85 -2.84 14.68
N SER A 54 -5.83 -4.12 14.30
CA SER A 54 -4.97 -5.14 14.93
C SER A 54 -3.79 -5.55 14.07
N TYR A 55 -3.81 -5.27 12.76
CA TYR A 55 -2.77 -5.67 11.83
C TYR A 55 -1.40 -5.11 12.25
N GLY A 56 -0.40 -5.98 12.36
CA GLY A 56 0.93 -5.64 12.88
C GLY A 56 0.99 -5.30 14.37
N VAL A 57 -0.13 -5.39 15.09
CA VAL A 57 -0.18 -5.17 16.55
C VAL A 57 0.15 -6.46 17.28
N ILE A 58 1.00 -6.32 18.29
CA ILE A 58 1.38 -7.39 19.20
C ILE A 58 0.36 -7.43 20.33
N ASP A 59 -0.30 -8.58 20.46
CA ASP A 59 -1.26 -8.83 21.52
C ASP A 59 -0.63 -9.80 22.53
N LEU A 60 0.48 -9.39 23.14
CA LEU A 60 1.13 -10.08 24.25
C LEU A 60 1.43 -9.07 25.37
N THR A 61 1.22 -9.48 26.61
CA THR A 61 1.65 -8.69 27.79
C THR A 61 3.16 -8.82 27.98
N GLN A 62 3.74 -7.91 28.75
CA GLN A 62 5.16 -7.97 29.10
C GLN A 62 5.52 -9.29 29.83
N GLU A 63 4.68 -9.74 30.76
CA GLU A 63 4.82 -11.03 31.46
C GLU A 63 4.79 -12.22 30.49
N GLU A 64 3.93 -12.18 29.47
CA GLU A 64 3.85 -13.23 28.44
C GLU A 64 5.10 -13.26 27.57
N ILE A 65 5.70 -12.10 27.27
CA ILE A 65 6.97 -12.00 26.52
C ILE A 65 8.13 -12.54 27.35
N GLU A 66 8.19 -12.18 28.64
CA GLU A 66 9.19 -12.67 29.58
C GLU A 66 9.15 -14.19 29.71
N TRP A 67 7.94 -14.74 29.86
CA TRP A 67 7.71 -16.18 29.91
C TRP A 67 8.13 -16.87 28.60
N LEU A 68 7.73 -16.30 27.45
CA LEU A 68 8.02 -16.84 26.12
C LEU A 68 9.53 -16.96 25.87
N LEU A 69 10.28 -15.94 26.26
CA LEU A 69 11.73 -15.87 26.04
C LEU A 69 12.54 -16.44 27.21
N ASN A 70 11.88 -16.80 28.31
CA ASN A 70 12.50 -17.24 29.57
C ASN A 70 13.57 -16.26 30.07
N VAL A 71 13.22 -14.98 30.14
CA VAL A 71 14.11 -13.87 30.57
C VAL A 71 13.42 -12.97 31.58
N SER A 72 14.20 -12.15 32.29
CA SER A 72 13.67 -11.24 33.31
C SER A 72 13.02 -9.98 32.73
N SER A 73 12.14 -9.37 33.52
CA SER A 73 11.41 -8.16 33.13
C SER A 73 12.29 -6.98 32.72
N GLY A 74 13.32 -6.68 33.52
CA GLY A 74 14.25 -5.59 33.21
C GLY A 74 14.98 -5.80 31.89
N TYR A 75 15.22 -7.05 31.52
CA TYR A 75 15.88 -7.40 30.26
C TYR A 75 14.96 -7.14 29.05
N VAL A 76 13.70 -7.58 29.11
CA VAL A 76 12.71 -7.32 28.05
C VAL A 76 12.45 -5.83 27.88
N SER A 77 12.29 -5.08 28.98
CA SER A 77 12.09 -3.62 28.93
C SER A 77 13.22 -2.92 28.18
N LYS A 78 14.48 -3.25 28.50
CA LYS A 78 15.66 -2.66 27.87
C LYS A 78 15.71 -2.95 26.36
N LEU A 79 15.44 -4.19 25.96
CA LEU A 79 15.41 -4.56 24.54
C LEU A 79 14.25 -3.87 23.80
N LYS A 80 13.09 -3.77 24.43
CA LYS A 80 11.92 -3.07 23.90
C LYS A 80 12.22 -1.59 23.66
N GLU A 81 12.86 -0.92 24.62
CA GLU A 81 13.29 0.48 24.47
C GLU A 81 14.22 0.64 23.26
N GLY A 82 15.23 -0.23 23.12
CA GLY A 82 16.14 -0.22 21.96
C GLY A 82 15.42 -0.41 20.62
N LEU A 83 14.42 -1.30 20.55
CA LEU A 83 13.60 -1.50 19.35
C LEU A 83 12.72 -0.29 19.01
N ILE A 84 12.20 0.42 20.03
CA ILE A 84 11.43 1.65 19.85
C ILE A 84 12.34 2.78 19.37
N GLU A 85 13.50 2.97 20.00
CA GLU A 85 14.48 4.00 19.62
C GLU A 85 14.97 3.83 18.18
N LYS A 86 15.13 2.59 17.72
CA LYS A 86 15.52 2.25 16.35
C LYS A 86 14.37 2.29 15.34
N GLY A 87 13.15 2.58 15.80
CA GLY A 87 11.97 2.72 14.94
C GLY A 87 11.37 1.41 14.45
N PHE A 88 11.77 0.26 15.00
CA PHE A 88 11.18 -1.04 14.64
C PHE A 88 9.81 -1.23 15.29
N TRP A 89 9.61 -0.67 16.48
CA TRP A 89 8.36 -0.74 17.24
C TRP A 89 7.84 0.66 17.56
N ARG A 90 6.52 0.80 17.68
CA ARG A 90 5.87 1.99 18.22
C ARG A 90 4.78 1.61 19.21
N ILE A 91 4.48 2.52 20.13
CA ILE A 91 3.35 2.37 21.04
C ILE A 91 2.15 3.07 20.38
N ASN A 92 1.11 2.31 20.08
CA ASN A 92 -0.10 2.85 19.47
C ASN A 92 -0.96 3.60 20.52
N LYS A 93 -2.05 4.22 20.07
CA LYS A 93 -2.98 4.97 20.94
C LYS A 93 -3.58 4.12 22.07
N ASN A 94 -3.66 2.81 21.88
CA ASN A 94 -4.17 1.83 22.85
C ASN A 94 -3.08 1.32 23.79
N LYS A 95 -1.89 1.94 23.82
CA LYS A 95 -0.72 1.53 24.60
C LYS A 95 -0.21 0.12 24.28
N LYS A 96 -0.57 -0.43 23.11
CA LYS A 96 -0.05 -1.70 22.61
C LYS A 96 1.16 -1.45 21.70
N ILE A 97 2.02 -2.46 21.62
CA ILE A 97 3.18 -2.42 20.73
C ILE A 97 2.70 -2.76 19.31
N GLU A 98 3.10 -1.94 18.36
CA GLU A 98 2.86 -2.13 16.94
C GLU A 98 4.20 -2.21 16.22
N VAL A 99 4.35 -3.21 15.34
CA VAL A 99 5.55 -3.38 14.54
C VAL A 99 5.51 -2.40 13.38
N VAL A 100 6.47 -1.48 13.33
CA VAL A 100 6.59 -0.49 12.26
C VAL A 100 7.08 -1.18 11.00
N GLY A 101 6.45 -0.87 9.87
CA GLY A 101 6.82 -1.47 8.59
C GLY A 101 6.56 -2.97 8.52
N PHE A 102 5.56 -3.48 9.27
CA PHE A 102 5.15 -4.89 9.24
C PHE A 102 4.87 -5.40 7.81
N GLU A 103 4.27 -4.54 6.97
CA GLU A 103 4.04 -4.79 5.54
C GLU A 103 5.35 -4.90 4.72
N LEU A 104 6.42 -4.26 5.18
CA LEU A 104 7.73 -4.26 4.51
C LEU A 104 8.48 -5.58 4.69
N ILE A 105 8.12 -6.34 5.72
CA ILE A 105 8.64 -7.69 5.94
C ILE A 105 8.08 -8.61 4.85
N GLU A 106 6.78 -8.48 4.55
CA GLU A 106 6.14 -9.22 3.45
C GLU A 106 6.74 -8.82 2.09
N THR A 107 7.01 -7.54 1.86
CA THR A 107 7.53 -7.04 0.57
C THR A 107 9.06 -7.08 0.46
N SER A 108 9.78 -7.56 1.47
CA SER A 108 11.26 -7.59 1.55
C SER A 108 11.95 -6.20 1.44
N VAL A 109 11.19 -5.11 1.54
CA VAL A 109 11.69 -3.73 1.41
C VAL A 109 12.46 -3.29 2.65
N LEU A 110 12.18 -3.88 3.82
CA LEU A 110 12.86 -3.56 5.08
C LEU A 110 14.38 -3.66 4.96
N SER A 111 14.86 -4.68 4.25
CA SER A 111 16.30 -4.89 4.00
C SER A 111 16.98 -3.78 3.19
N ARG A 112 16.23 -3.10 2.31
CA ARG A 112 16.76 -2.01 1.47
C ARG A 112 16.86 -0.71 2.24
N ILE A 113 15.83 -0.38 3.02
CA ILE A 113 15.79 0.82 3.88
C ILE A 113 16.95 0.77 4.88
N THR A 114 17.11 -0.39 5.50
CA THR A 114 18.12 -0.62 6.54
C THR A 114 19.54 -0.77 6.00
N LYS A 115 19.74 -0.80 4.67
CA LYS A 115 21.08 -0.79 4.07
C LYS A 115 21.81 0.54 4.28
N ASN A 116 21.07 1.64 4.31
CA ASN A 116 21.61 3.00 4.33
C ASN A 116 21.40 3.71 5.69
N SER A 117 20.50 3.20 6.53
CA SER A 117 20.21 3.74 7.86
C SER A 117 20.08 2.62 8.90
N LYS A 118 20.56 2.87 10.12
CA LYS A 118 20.36 1.99 11.28
C LYS A 118 19.02 2.20 11.98
N VAL A 119 18.28 3.23 11.58
CA VAL A 119 16.97 3.57 12.13
C VAL A 119 15.94 3.44 11.01
N VAL A 120 14.84 2.77 11.30
CA VAL A 120 13.70 2.71 10.38
C VAL A 120 12.91 3.99 10.58
N ASP A 121 13.11 4.98 9.70
CA ASP A 121 12.26 6.16 9.70
C ASP A 121 10.90 5.82 9.09
N TYR A 122 9.83 6.12 9.84
CA TYR A 122 8.46 5.95 9.40
C TYR A 122 8.12 6.82 8.18
N TYR A 123 8.75 7.98 8.04
CA TYR A 123 8.56 8.84 6.87
C TYR A 123 9.29 8.31 5.64
N ASP A 124 10.48 7.72 5.81
CA ASP A 124 11.15 6.99 4.73
C ASP A 124 10.32 5.79 4.26
N TYR A 125 9.62 5.11 5.19
CA TYR A 125 8.64 4.09 4.87
C TYR A 125 7.48 4.62 4.01
N ILE A 126 6.86 5.75 4.40
CA ILE A 126 5.77 6.37 3.62
C ILE A 126 6.26 6.79 2.24
N ALA A 127 7.44 7.41 2.17
CA ALA A 127 8.04 7.84 0.90
C ALA A 127 8.31 6.65 -0.03
N HIS A 128 8.77 5.52 0.51
CA HIS A 128 8.98 4.31 -0.29
C HIS A 128 7.68 3.74 -0.85
N LYS A 129 6.61 3.67 -0.04
CA LYS A 129 5.27 3.27 -0.50
C LYS A 129 4.78 4.15 -1.65
N GLN A 130 4.91 5.48 -1.52
CA GLN A 130 4.51 6.41 -2.57
C GLN A 130 5.28 6.21 -3.87
N ASN A 131 6.59 5.93 -3.78
CA ASN A 131 7.41 5.64 -4.96
C ASN A 131 7.03 4.32 -5.65
N GLU A 132 6.70 3.27 -4.89
CA GLU A 132 6.19 2.01 -5.47
C GLU A 132 4.87 2.24 -6.21
N PHE A 133 3.90 2.92 -5.60
CA PHE A 133 2.65 3.29 -6.27
C PHE A 133 2.87 4.13 -7.55
N ALA A 134 3.81 5.09 -7.51
CA ALA A 134 4.14 5.89 -8.68
C ALA A 134 4.79 5.05 -9.79
N SER A 135 5.59 4.04 -9.45
CA SER A 135 6.22 3.13 -10.41
C SER A 135 5.20 2.19 -11.06
N GLU A 136 4.22 1.69 -10.30
CA GLU A 136 3.11 0.89 -10.82
C GLU A 136 2.21 1.71 -11.75
N GLN A 137 1.90 2.95 -11.36
CA GLN A 137 1.15 3.88 -12.22
C GLN A 137 1.88 4.18 -13.53
N LYS A 138 3.22 4.36 -13.49
CA LYS A 138 4.02 4.50 -14.71
C LYS A 138 3.95 3.25 -15.59
N LEU A 139 3.96 2.05 -15.00
CA LEU A 139 3.87 0.81 -15.75
C LEU A 139 2.48 0.63 -16.41
N ILE A 140 1.41 1.03 -15.72
CA ILE A 140 0.04 1.07 -16.26
C ILE A 140 -0.06 2.10 -17.38
N ALA A 141 0.47 3.31 -17.17
CA ALA A 141 0.51 4.36 -18.19
C ALA A 141 1.32 3.96 -19.43
N HIS A 142 2.46 3.26 -19.25
CA HIS A 142 3.25 2.71 -20.35
C HIS A 142 2.50 1.60 -21.10
N LYS A 143 1.75 0.74 -20.41
CA LYS A 143 0.89 -0.25 -21.07
C LYS A 143 -0.24 0.42 -21.86
N GLN A 144 -0.88 1.45 -21.31
CA GLN A 144 -1.93 2.21 -22.01
C GLN A 144 -1.40 2.96 -23.24
N THR A 145 -0.18 3.51 -23.18
CA THR A 145 0.47 4.20 -24.31
C THR A 145 1.01 3.25 -25.37
N ASN A 146 1.33 1.99 -25.02
CA ASN A 146 1.76 0.99 -25.99
C ASN A 146 0.58 0.28 -26.68
N ILE A 147 -0.54 0.03 -25.97
CA ILE A 147 -1.78 -0.49 -26.58
C ILE A 147 -2.34 0.48 -27.64
N SER A 148 -2.12 1.78 -27.47
CA SER A 148 -2.55 2.81 -28.44
C SER A 148 -1.61 2.96 -29.65
N LYS A 149 -0.46 2.26 -29.68
CA LYS A 149 0.48 2.28 -30.82
C LYS A 149 0.54 0.97 -31.61
N GLU A 150 0.06 -0.15 -31.06
CA GLU A 150 0.06 -1.45 -31.75
C GLU A 150 -1.16 -1.70 -32.65
N ASN A 151 -2.15 -0.79 -32.69
CA ASN A 151 -3.33 -0.89 -33.57
C ASN A 151 -3.32 0.04 -34.79
N THR A 152 -2.18 0.63 -35.13
CA THR A 152 -2.01 1.42 -36.36
C THR A 152 -1.24 0.64 -37.43
N ASP A 153 -1.82 -0.48 -37.86
CA ASP A 153 -1.52 -1.06 -39.17
C ASP A 153 -2.84 -1.53 -39.81
N ASN A 154 -3.53 -0.60 -40.47
CA ASN A 154 -4.28 -0.85 -41.69
C ASN A 154 -4.49 0.48 -42.44
N GLN A 155 -4.11 0.45 -43.72
CA GLN A 155 -3.87 1.59 -44.60
C GLN A 155 -5.07 2.54 -44.88
N PRO A 156 -4.79 3.76 -45.39
CA PRO A 156 -5.76 4.80 -45.64
C PRO A 156 -6.41 4.67 -47.03
N GLN A 157 -7.75 4.72 -47.09
CA GLN A 157 -8.47 5.02 -48.33
C GLN A 157 -9.35 6.26 -48.16
N LYS A 158 -8.83 7.36 -48.74
CA LYS A 158 -9.51 8.40 -49.52
C LYS A 158 -11.02 8.57 -49.25
N PHE A 159 -11.41 9.72 -48.69
CA PHE A 159 -12.44 10.57 -49.29
C PHE A 159 -12.18 12.03 -48.88
N ALA A 160 -11.54 12.78 -49.78
CA ALA A 160 -11.56 14.23 -49.77
C ALA A 160 -12.81 14.68 -50.56
N HIS A 161 -13.71 15.44 -49.92
CA HIS A 161 -14.54 16.43 -50.60
C HIS A 161 -14.77 17.67 -49.70
N LYS A 162 -14.01 18.71 -50.06
CA LYS A 162 -14.31 20.16 -50.05
C LYS A 162 -15.45 20.68 -49.17
N GLN A 163 -15.11 21.61 -48.26
CA GLN A 163 -15.63 23.00 -48.27
C GLN A 163 -14.87 23.85 -47.24
N THR A 164 -13.98 24.72 -47.72
CA THR A 164 -14.04 26.20 -47.69
C THR A 164 -13.66 26.88 -46.37
N VAL A 165 -12.50 27.53 -46.46
CA VAL A 165 -11.87 28.59 -45.67
C VAL A 165 -12.81 29.50 -44.89
N SER A 166 -12.52 29.68 -43.60
CA SER A 166 -12.66 30.96 -42.89
C SER A 166 -11.67 30.97 -41.70
N SER A 167 -10.76 31.93 -41.71
CA SER A 167 -9.80 32.26 -40.65
C SER A 167 -10.39 33.25 -39.64
N ILE A 168 -9.68 33.46 -38.51
CA ILE A 168 -9.90 34.42 -37.39
C ILE A 168 -10.65 33.76 -36.21
N SER A 169 -10.25 33.78 -34.93
CA SER A 169 -9.25 34.52 -34.13
C SER A 169 -8.95 33.78 -32.81
N ASP A 170 -7.92 34.27 -32.13
CA ASP A 170 -7.46 34.12 -30.75
C ASP A 170 -8.43 33.66 -29.64
N ILE A 171 -7.82 32.91 -28.71
CA ILE A 171 -8.04 32.88 -27.24
C ILE A 171 -9.50 33.00 -26.79
N SER A 172 -10.12 31.86 -26.44
CA SER A 172 -11.07 31.83 -25.34
C SER A 172 -11.15 30.46 -24.67
N SER A 173 -10.90 30.46 -23.37
CA SER A 173 -11.72 29.79 -22.37
C SER A 173 -11.98 28.30 -22.55
N TYR A 174 -11.05 27.46 -22.08
CA TYR A 174 -11.39 26.11 -21.59
C TYR A 174 -12.17 26.26 -20.28
N LYS A 175 -13.45 26.63 -20.39
CA LYS A 175 -14.43 26.52 -19.32
C LYS A 175 -15.34 25.34 -19.61
N ASP A 176 -15.45 24.49 -18.61
CA ASP A 176 -16.65 23.73 -18.27
C ASP A 176 -17.30 22.95 -19.42
N ARG A 177 -16.78 21.74 -19.66
CA ARG A 177 -17.66 20.61 -20.00
C ARG A 177 -17.80 19.71 -18.78
N CYS A 178 -18.35 20.27 -17.72
CA CYS A 178 -18.97 19.49 -16.66
C CYS A 178 -20.45 19.27 -17.02
N ASN A 179 -20.87 18.00 -16.97
CA ASN A 179 -22.24 17.52 -16.77
C ASN A 179 -23.28 17.79 -17.87
N SER A 180 -22.98 17.44 -19.11
CA SER A 180 -24.04 16.96 -20.01
C SER A 180 -24.17 15.45 -19.80
N LEU A 181 -25.29 15.00 -19.23
CA LEU A 181 -25.65 13.59 -19.15
C LEU A 181 -25.45 12.95 -20.53
N LYS A 182 -24.60 11.92 -20.59
CA LYS A 182 -24.36 11.16 -21.82
C LYS A 182 -25.68 10.56 -22.32
N SER A 183 -25.85 10.46 -23.64
CA SER A 183 -27.04 9.83 -24.20
C SER A 183 -27.01 8.31 -23.97
N GLU A 184 -28.16 7.64 -24.07
CA GLU A 184 -28.21 6.19 -23.86
C GLU A 184 -27.40 5.40 -24.90
N GLU A 185 -27.29 5.93 -26.12
CA GLU A 185 -26.41 5.39 -27.16
C GLU A 185 -24.94 5.48 -26.78
N GLU A 186 -24.52 6.55 -26.11
CA GLU A 186 -23.14 6.72 -25.64
C GLU A 186 -22.79 5.71 -24.54
N TYR A 187 -23.71 5.42 -23.61
CA TYR A 187 -23.48 4.39 -22.60
C TYR A 187 -23.38 2.98 -23.20
N LYS A 188 -24.18 2.66 -24.22
CA LYS A 188 -24.09 1.37 -24.94
C LYS A 188 -22.74 1.24 -25.62
N LYS A 189 -22.29 2.30 -26.30
CA LYS A 189 -20.98 2.33 -26.95
C LYS A 189 -19.83 2.15 -25.96
N ILE A 190 -19.87 2.83 -24.81
CA ILE A 190 -18.84 2.69 -23.77
C ILE A 190 -18.83 1.26 -23.21
N LYS A 191 -20.00 0.64 -23.02
CA LYS A 191 -20.09 -0.74 -22.54
C LYS A 191 -19.50 -1.74 -23.53
N GLU A 192 -19.76 -1.55 -24.83
CA GLU A 192 -19.18 -2.37 -25.89
C GLU A 192 -17.67 -2.17 -26.03
N GLU A 193 -17.19 -0.92 -25.93
CA GLU A 193 -15.76 -0.59 -26.05
C GLU A 193 -14.93 -1.06 -24.85
N MET A 194 -15.48 -1.01 -23.63
CA MET A 194 -14.75 -1.31 -22.40
C MET A 194 -14.87 -2.78 -21.94
N GLY A 195 -15.79 -3.55 -22.53
CA GLY A 195 -15.93 -4.98 -22.24
C GLY A 195 -16.33 -5.32 -20.79
N PHE A 196 -16.94 -4.39 -20.05
CA PHE A 196 -17.37 -4.63 -18.68
C PHE A 196 -18.59 -5.56 -18.64
N SER A 197 -18.39 -6.80 -18.23
CA SER A 197 -19.46 -7.77 -18.02
C SER A 197 -20.28 -7.48 -16.76
N SER A 198 -19.69 -6.80 -15.78
CA SER A 198 -20.28 -6.59 -14.45
C SER A 198 -20.94 -5.23 -14.22
N LEU A 199 -20.76 -4.27 -15.12
CA LEU A 199 -21.32 -2.92 -14.98
C LEU A 199 -22.53 -2.76 -15.89
N THR A 200 -23.71 -2.51 -15.32
CA THR A 200 -24.91 -2.23 -16.12
C THR A 200 -24.95 -0.76 -16.55
N ILE A 201 -25.74 -0.46 -17.58
CA ILE A 201 -25.91 0.92 -18.07
C ILE A 201 -26.51 1.81 -16.97
N GLU A 202 -27.38 1.25 -16.13
CA GLU A 202 -27.96 1.94 -14.97
C GLU A 202 -26.89 2.28 -13.92
N ASP A 203 -25.94 1.38 -13.65
CA ASP A 203 -24.84 1.65 -12.72
C ASP A 203 -23.97 2.81 -13.23
N MET A 204 -23.72 2.87 -14.54
CA MET A 204 -22.97 3.96 -15.18
C MET A 204 -23.70 5.29 -15.10
N LYS A 205 -25.02 5.30 -15.37
CA LYS A 205 -25.87 6.49 -15.21
C LYS A 205 -25.89 6.98 -13.77
N TRP A 206 -25.94 6.05 -12.81
CA TRP A 206 -25.93 6.37 -11.39
C TRP A 206 -24.61 7.02 -10.97
N ILE A 207 -23.47 6.51 -11.43
CA ILE A 207 -22.14 7.07 -11.14
C ILE A 207 -22.03 8.51 -11.67
N ASP A 208 -22.37 8.74 -12.95
CA ASP A 208 -22.32 10.08 -13.55
C ASP A 208 -23.26 11.08 -12.84
N THR A 209 -24.34 10.59 -12.22
CA THR A 209 -25.31 11.42 -11.48
C THR A 209 -24.88 11.71 -10.04
N ASN A 210 -24.20 10.78 -9.36
CA ASN A 210 -24.01 10.83 -7.90
C ASN A 210 -22.54 10.99 -7.47
N VAL A 211 -21.58 10.78 -8.36
CA VAL A 211 -20.16 10.94 -8.06
C VAL A 211 -19.71 12.28 -8.62
N HIS A 212 -19.64 13.28 -7.75
CA HIS A 212 -19.04 14.57 -8.07
C HIS A 212 -17.67 14.66 -7.40
N GLU A 213 -16.64 14.95 -8.19
CA GLU A 213 -15.32 15.28 -7.66
C GLU A 213 -15.42 16.61 -6.90
N ASN A 214 -15.27 16.57 -5.57
CA ASN A 214 -15.11 17.78 -4.77
C ASN A 214 -13.74 18.38 -5.05
N SER A 215 -13.63 19.17 -6.13
CA SER A 215 -12.50 20.06 -6.35
C SER A 215 -12.55 21.20 -5.34
N THR A 216 -11.94 20.97 -4.19
CA THR A 216 -11.61 22.01 -3.21
C THR A 216 -10.50 22.88 -3.80
N VAL A 217 -10.90 23.98 -4.45
CA VAL A 217 -10.00 25.09 -4.75
C VAL A 217 -9.88 25.91 -3.47
N SER A 218 -8.77 25.74 -2.75
CA SER A 218 -8.36 26.67 -1.70
C SER A 218 -7.70 27.89 -2.37
N SER A 219 -8.42 29.01 -2.36
CA SER A 219 -7.86 30.36 -2.50
C SER A 219 -7.74 31.00 -1.14
#